data_AF-A0A2R3JVI9-F1
#
_entry.id   AF-A0A2R3JVI9-F1
#
_cell.length_a   1.000
_cell.length_b   1.000
_cell.length_c   1.000
_cell.angle_alpha   90.00
_cell.angle_beta   90.00
_cell.angle_gamma   90.00
#
_symmetry.space_group_name_H-M   'P 1'
#
loop_
_entity.id
_entity.type
_entity.pdbx_description
1 polymer ?
#
loop_
_entity_poly.entity_id
_entity_poly.type
_entity_poly.pdbx_seq_one_letter_code
_entity_poly.pdbx_strand_id
1 'polypeptide(L)'
;MSTKTRAVTRHLLKEYTQTLGWSYAIVLIVLVVLPVLFSLLTGEISKYDFASNFANLNVGMIFGFVVFILYALTYDNFKLLIQNGISRKTYWQARLSSLTIFSLFGTLIAFIYNYGIAAPLLNTTLQSKLNSTYYQPYSHFFGTQLLWNLLGNTLFTWIFFIALGTFGMAIGSIFALLTKFVRRLCFVVIPILGVFLLGFISSVTVTHLNDRYAFDGFANFVKFLVGYHAKNGYFNPWMPMATMIIGSVITAAIAYCFNQQLKIKN
;
A
#
# COMPACT_ATOMS: atom_id res chain seq x y z
N MET A 1 -21.72 7.51 -14.52
CA MET A 1 -21.65 6.10 -14.08
C MET A 1 -22.98 5.43 -14.40
N SER A 2 -23.00 4.22 -14.98
CA SER A 2 -24.28 3.51 -15.18
C SER A 2 -24.88 3.03 -13.85
N THR A 3 -26.19 2.83 -13.78
CA THR A 3 -26.88 2.33 -12.56
C THR A 3 -26.30 0.99 -12.11
N LYS A 4 -25.97 0.09 -13.05
CA LYS A 4 -25.32 -1.20 -12.75
C LYS A 4 -23.92 -1.02 -12.17
N THR A 5 -23.10 -0.14 -12.74
CA THR A 5 -21.76 0.16 -12.21
C THR A 5 -21.83 0.69 -10.78
N ARG A 6 -22.79 1.58 -10.49
CA ARG A 6 -22.98 2.14 -9.15
C ARG A 6 -23.38 1.07 -8.13
N ALA A 7 -24.30 0.17 -8.49
CA ALA A 7 -24.74 -0.91 -7.62
C ALA A 7 -23.58 -1.87 -7.27
N VAL A 8 -22.79 -2.28 -8.27
CA VAL A 8 -21.62 -3.13 -8.08
C VAL A 8 -20.55 -2.43 -7.24
N THR A 9 -20.29 -1.15 -7.49
CA THR A 9 -19.33 -0.35 -6.70
C THR A 9 -19.73 -0.29 -5.24
N ARG A 10 -21.03 -0.05 -4.95
CA ARG A 10 -21.56 -0.04 -3.57
C ARG A 10 -21.42 -1.40 -2.89
N HIS A 11 -21.69 -2.49 -3.62
CA HIS A 11 -21.55 -3.84 -3.11
C HIS A 11 -20.09 -4.14 -2.71
N LEU A 12 -19.14 -3.89 -3.61
CA LEU A 12 -17.71 -4.07 -3.34
C LEU A 12 -17.21 -3.18 -2.19
N LEU A 13 -17.63 -1.91 -2.14
CA LEU A 13 -17.26 -1.01 -1.05
C LEU A 13 -17.76 -1.50 0.31
N LYS A 14 -18.99 -2.04 0.37
CA LYS A 14 -19.55 -2.59 1.61
C LYS A 14 -18.70 -3.76 2.09
N GLU A 15 -18.39 -4.70 1.20
CA GLU A 15 -17.57 -5.86 1.51
C GLU A 15 -16.16 -5.45 1.98
N TYR A 16 -15.48 -4.59 1.22
CA TYR A 16 -14.13 -4.11 1.57
C TYR A 16 -14.09 -3.35 2.91
N THR A 17 -15.12 -2.55 3.21
CA THR A 17 -15.22 -1.83 4.49
C THR A 17 -15.45 -2.80 5.65
N GLN A 18 -16.25 -3.85 5.45
CA GLN A 18 -16.46 -4.88 6.46
C GLN A 18 -15.16 -5.66 6.73
N THR A 19 -14.44 -6.09 5.69
CA THR A 19 -13.15 -6.78 5.84
C THR A 19 -12.12 -5.88 6.50
N LEU A 20 -12.10 -4.58 6.19
CA LEU A 20 -11.24 -3.61 6.86
C LEU A 20 -11.54 -3.50 8.36
N GLY A 21 -12.82 -3.43 8.73
CA GLY A 21 -13.24 -3.39 10.13
C GLY A 21 -12.77 -4.62 10.91
N TRP A 22 -12.96 -5.82 10.35
CA TRP A 22 -12.44 -7.06 10.94
C TRP A 22 -10.91 -7.09 11.02
N SER A 23 -10.22 -6.61 9.99
CA SER A 23 -8.76 -6.55 9.96
C SER A 23 -8.22 -5.65 11.08
N TYR A 24 -8.82 -4.47 11.29
CA TYR A 24 -8.44 -3.61 12.41
C TYR A 24 -8.80 -4.20 13.76
N ALA A 25 -9.97 -4.83 13.92
CA ALA A 25 -10.34 -5.49 15.16
C ALA A 25 -9.31 -6.58 15.55
N ILE A 26 -8.89 -7.41 14.59
CA ILE A 26 -7.88 -8.45 14.82
C ILE A 26 -6.54 -7.83 15.20
N VAL A 27 -6.08 -6.79 14.48
CA VAL A 27 -4.81 -6.13 14.82
C VAL A 27 -4.86 -5.52 16.22
N LEU A 28 -5.98 -4.92 16.62
CA LEU A 28 -6.14 -4.37 17.97
C LEU A 28 -6.09 -5.46 19.03
N ILE A 29 -6.73 -6.61 18.79
CA ILE A 29 -6.65 -7.77 19.68
C ILE A 29 -5.19 -8.23 19.80
N VAL A 30 -4.50 -8.39 18.67
CA VAL A 30 -3.09 -8.82 18.64
C VAL A 30 -2.19 -7.82 19.38
N LEU A 31 -2.45 -6.51 19.23
CA LEU A 31 -1.70 -5.46 19.93
C LEU A 31 -1.95 -5.44 21.45
N VAL A 32 -3.12 -5.85 21.91
CA VAL A 32 -3.35 -5.98 23.36
C VAL A 32 -2.73 -7.28 23.87
N VAL A 33 -3.01 -8.39 23.18
CA VAL A 33 -2.68 -9.72 23.68
C VAL A 33 -1.18 -10.01 23.61
N LEU A 34 -0.51 -9.74 22.49
CA LEU A 34 0.92 -10.08 22.35
C LEU A 34 1.81 -9.33 23.36
N PRO A 35 1.75 -7.98 23.47
CA PRO A 35 2.57 -7.26 24.43
C PRO A 35 2.28 -7.64 25.88
N VAL A 36 1.03 -7.96 26.23
CA VAL A 36 0.68 -8.45 27.58
C VAL A 36 1.27 -9.84 27.82
N LEU A 37 1.21 -10.74 26.84
CA LEU A 37 1.88 -12.05 26.96
C LEU A 37 3.40 -11.90 27.08
N PHE A 38 4.01 -11.00 26.31
CA PHE A 38 5.44 -10.73 26.42
C PHE A 38 5.82 -10.12 27.76
N SER A 39 5.06 -9.15 28.28
CA SER A 39 5.33 -8.53 29.58
C SER A 39 5.12 -9.50 30.74
N LEU A 40 4.19 -10.46 30.61
CA LEU A 40 4.05 -11.59 31.53
C LEU A 40 5.27 -12.52 31.49
N LEU A 41 5.76 -12.86 30.30
CA LEU A 41 6.92 -13.75 30.12
C LEU A 41 8.24 -13.10 30.57
N THR A 42 8.39 -11.78 30.41
CA THR A 42 9.60 -11.04 30.80
C THR A 42 9.55 -10.49 32.22
N GLY A 43 8.40 -10.56 32.89
CA GLY A 43 8.19 -10.03 34.24
C GLY A 43 8.10 -8.49 34.32
N GLU A 44 7.96 -7.79 33.20
CA GLU A 44 7.95 -6.32 33.11
C GLU A 44 6.55 -5.71 32.94
N ILE A 45 5.53 -6.29 33.56
CA ILE A 45 4.13 -5.84 33.42
C ILE A 45 3.95 -4.36 33.80
N SER A 46 4.71 -3.88 34.79
CA SER A 46 4.63 -2.48 35.27
C SER A 46 5.14 -1.44 34.27
N LYS A 47 5.86 -1.85 33.22
CA LYS A 47 6.36 -0.97 32.15
C LYS A 47 5.45 -0.97 30.91
N TYR A 48 4.38 -1.75 30.92
CA TYR A 48 3.46 -1.81 29.79
C TYR A 48 2.61 -0.53 29.71
N ASP A 49 2.82 0.25 28.65
CA ASP A 49 1.97 1.39 28.31
C ASP A 49 1.12 1.07 27.07
N PHE A 50 -0.18 0.91 27.28
CA PHE A 50 -1.13 0.70 26.19
C PHE A 50 -1.22 1.93 25.28
N ALA A 51 -1.16 3.15 25.82
CA ALA A 51 -1.35 4.37 25.04
C ALA A 51 -0.22 4.56 24.03
N SER A 52 1.04 4.38 24.45
CA SER A 52 2.20 4.41 23.55
C SER A 52 2.15 3.29 22.51
N ASN A 53 1.84 2.05 22.89
CA ASN A 53 1.72 0.95 21.93
C ASN A 53 0.62 1.22 20.89
N PHE A 54 -0.55 1.67 21.35
CA PHE A 54 -1.66 2.01 20.48
C PHE A 54 -1.33 3.18 19.55
N ALA A 55 -0.62 4.21 20.01
CA ALA A 55 -0.24 5.39 19.20
C ALA A 55 0.91 5.14 18.21
N ASN A 56 1.69 4.08 18.44
CA ASN A 56 2.75 3.65 17.53
C ASN A 56 2.25 2.70 16.42
N LEU A 57 0.97 2.34 16.40
CA LEU A 57 0.39 1.57 15.30
C LEU A 57 0.52 2.30 13.96
N ASN A 58 1.06 1.63 12.96
CA ASN A 58 1.06 2.14 11.60
C ASN A 58 -0.24 1.76 10.87
N VAL A 59 -1.34 2.43 11.23
CA VAL A 59 -2.67 2.23 10.63
C VAL A 59 -2.64 2.38 9.10
N GLY A 60 -1.82 3.31 8.59
CA GLY A 60 -1.62 3.48 7.16
C GLY A 60 -1.00 2.25 6.47
N MET A 61 -0.02 1.61 7.10
CA MET A 61 0.58 0.37 6.59
C MET A 61 -0.43 -0.78 6.56
N ILE A 62 -1.19 -0.97 7.64
CA ILE A 62 -2.22 -2.00 7.74
C ILE A 62 -3.26 -1.80 6.63
N PHE A 63 -3.74 -0.56 6.44
CA PHE A 63 -4.63 -0.23 5.35
C PHE A 63 -4.03 -0.56 3.98
N GLY A 64 -2.77 -0.20 3.75
CA GLY A 64 -2.05 -0.52 2.52
C GLY A 64 -2.02 -2.02 2.20
N PHE A 65 -1.76 -2.86 3.21
CA PHE A 65 -1.82 -4.32 3.06
C PHE A 65 -3.23 -4.82 2.75
N VAL A 66 -4.24 -4.32 3.46
CA VAL A 66 -5.64 -4.69 3.21
C VAL A 66 -6.07 -4.32 1.80
N VAL A 67 -5.72 -3.11 1.32
CA VAL A 67 -5.95 -2.69 -0.06
C VAL A 67 -5.27 -3.64 -1.03
N PHE A 68 -3.98 -3.91 -0.85
CA PHE A 68 -3.24 -4.79 -1.75
C PHE A 68 -3.90 -6.18 -1.84
N ILE A 69 -4.22 -6.80 -0.70
CA ILE A 69 -4.79 -8.15 -0.63
C ILE A 69 -6.19 -8.19 -1.26
N LEU A 70 -7.10 -7.29 -0.86
CA LEU A 70 -8.48 -7.27 -1.39
C LEU A 70 -8.49 -7.06 -2.90
N TYR A 71 -7.60 -6.22 -3.41
CA TYR A 71 -7.50 -5.97 -4.83
C TYR A 71 -6.72 -7.06 -5.59
N ALA A 72 -5.87 -7.83 -4.91
CA ALA A 72 -5.28 -9.06 -5.44
C ALA A 72 -6.29 -10.22 -5.53
N LEU A 73 -7.24 -10.32 -4.61
CA LEU A 73 -8.31 -11.34 -4.62
C LEU A 73 -9.41 -11.02 -5.66
N THR A 74 -9.03 -11.11 -6.93
CA THR A 74 -9.90 -10.73 -8.06
C THR A 74 -10.94 -11.79 -8.41
N TYR A 75 -10.60 -13.08 -8.25
CA TYR A 75 -11.33 -14.17 -8.91
C TYR A 75 -12.74 -14.41 -8.35
N ASP A 76 -12.92 -14.39 -7.03
CA ASP A 76 -14.21 -14.75 -6.40
C ASP A 76 -15.28 -13.70 -6.72
N ASN A 77 -14.92 -12.42 -6.57
CA ASN A 77 -15.78 -11.30 -6.93
C ASN A 77 -16.04 -11.24 -8.45
N PHE A 78 -15.05 -11.60 -9.27
CA PHE A 78 -15.24 -11.73 -10.71
C PHE A 78 -16.26 -12.83 -11.04
N LYS A 79 -16.12 -14.03 -10.45
CA LYS A 79 -17.02 -15.17 -10.70
C LYS A 79 -18.46 -14.83 -10.33
N LEU A 80 -18.69 -14.32 -9.12
CA LEU A 80 -20.02 -13.97 -8.61
C LEU A 80 -20.71 -12.92 -9.50
N LEU A 81 -20.00 -11.85 -9.88
CA LEU A 81 -20.62 -10.75 -10.61
C LEU A 81 -20.88 -11.09 -12.08
N ILE A 82 -19.98 -11.83 -12.72
CA ILE A 82 -20.17 -12.25 -14.12
C ILE A 82 -21.29 -13.29 -14.22
N GLN A 83 -21.42 -14.21 -13.25
CA GLN A 83 -22.54 -15.15 -13.19
C GLN A 83 -23.90 -14.46 -13.02
N ASN A 84 -23.93 -13.31 -12.33
CA ASN A 84 -25.12 -12.46 -12.19
C ASN A 84 -25.35 -11.50 -13.39
N GLY A 85 -24.70 -11.74 -14.54
CA GLY A 85 -24.95 -10.99 -15.77
C GLY A 85 -24.30 -9.60 -15.83
N ILE A 86 -23.33 -9.29 -14.98
CA ILE A 86 -22.54 -8.05 -15.07
C ILE A 86 -21.48 -8.21 -16.17
N SER A 87 -21.32 -7.20 -17.03
CA SER A 87 -20.27 -7.24 -18.07
C SER A 87 -18.87 -7.00 -17.48
N ARG A 88 -17.84 -7.58 -18.11
CA ARG A 88 -16.43 -7.43 -17.70
C ARG A 88 -15.98 -5.96 -17.61
N LYS A 89 -16.43 -5.12 -18.55
CA LYS A 89 -16.15 -3.67 -18.56
C LYS A 89 -16.78 -2.98 -17.35
N THR A 90 -18.01 -3.35 -16.99
CA THR A 90 -18.72 -2.79 -15.82
C THR A 90 -18.03 -3.19 -14.52
N TYR A 91 -17.62 -4.46 -14.41
CA TYR A 91 -16.88 -4.97 -13.27
C TYR A 91 -15.54 -4.23 -13.09
N TRP A 92 -14.76 -4.09 -14.16
CA TRP A 92 -13.47 -3.39 -14.12
C TRP A 92 -13.62 -1.94 -13.67
N GLN A 93 -14.56 -1.20 -14.27
CA GLN A 93 -14.84 0.19 -13.90
C GLN A 93 -15.30 0.31 -12.45
N ALA A 94 -16.18 -0.59 -11.99
CA ALA A 94 -16.65 -0.60 -10.60
C ALA A 94 -15.50 -0.85 -9.61
N ARG A 95 -14.55 -1.74 -9.93
CA ARG A 95 -13.37 -1.96 -9.07
C ARG A 95 -12.43 -0.75 -9.03
N LEU A 96 -12.19 -0.11 -10.17
CA LEU A 96 -11.32 1.07 -10.20
C LEU A 96 -11.96 2.22 -9.40
N SER A 97 -13.27 2.44 -9.56
CA SER A 97 -13.99 3.44 -8.77
C SER A 97 -14.08 3.09 -7.29
N SER A 98 -14.28 1.82 -6.94
CA SER A 98 -14.24 1.40 -5.53
C SER A 98 -12.84 1.61 -4.95
N LEU A 99 -11.77 1.40 -5.73
CA LEU A 99 -10.40 1.62 -5.27
C LEU A 99 -10.15 3.09 -4.95
N THR A 100 -10.55 4.00 -5.84
CA THR A 100 -10.39 5.45 -5.62
C THR A 100 -11.15 5.92 -4.38
N ILE A 101 -12.39 5.47 -4.19
CA ILE A 101 -13.22 5.85 -3.03
C ILE A 101 -12.66 5.23 -1.74
N PHE A 102 -12.32 3.95 -1.78
CA PHE A 102 -11.81 3.22 -0.61
C PHE A 102 -10.44 3.74 -0.17
N SER A 103 -9.53 4.02 -1.12
CA SER A 103 -8.23 4.62 -0.83
C SER A 103 -8.35 6.02 -0.25
N LEU A 104 -9.31 6.83 -0.71
CA LEU A 104 -9.58 8.14 -0.10
C LEU A 104 -10.02 7.97 1.36
N PHE A 105 -10.96 7.06 1.61
CA PHE A 105 -11.43 6.77 2.97
C PHE A 105 -10.30 6.29 3.90
N GLY A 106 -9.45 5.37 3.44
CA GLY A 106 -8.30 4.92 4.22
C GLY A 106 -7.26 6.01 4.45
N THR A 107 -7.05 6.90 3.48
CA THR A 107 -6.17 8.07 3.63
C THR A 107 -6.70 9.00 4.71
N LEU A 108 -8.00 9.28 4.73
CA LEU A 108 -8.62 10.11 5.77
C LEU A 108 -8.51 9.46 7.15
N ILE A 109 -8.74 8.15 7.27
CA ILE A 109 -8.54 7.42 8.53
C ILE A 109 -7.09 7.53 8.97
N ALA A 110 -6.12 7.27 8.09
CA ALA A 110 -4.70 7.36 8.41
C ALA A 110 -4.29 8.78 8.82
N PHE A 111 -4.86 9.81 8.19
CA PHE A 111 -4.63 11.20 8.55
C PHE A 111 -5.17 11.52 9.95
N ILE A 112 -6.46 11.22 10.21
CA ILE A 112 -7.10 11.44 11.50
C ILE A 112 -6.38 10.67 12.61
N TYR A 113 -6.01 9.41 12.36
CA TYR A 113 -5.31 8.61 13.32
C TYR A 113 -3.91 9.17 13.63
N ASN A 114 -3.09 9.49 12.62
CA ASN A 114 -1.72 9.95 12.87
C ASN A 114 -1.67 11.32 13.53
N TYR A 115 -2.48 12.28 13.05
CA TYR A 115 -2.40 13.67 13.50
C TYR A 115 -3.40 14.02 14.60
N GLY A 116 -4.57 13.37 14.62
CA GLY A 116 -5.63 13.63 15.60
C GLY A 116 -5.58 12.74 16.85
N ILE A 117 -5.00 11.54 16.76
CA ILE A 117 -4.97 10.58 17.87
C ILE A 117 -3.53 10.31 18.33
N ALA A 118 -2.67 9.82 17.43
CA ALA A 118 -1.33 9.37 17.77
C ALA A 118 -0.39 10.53 18.19
N ALA A 119 -0.43 11.67 17.49
CA ALA A 119 0.43 12.81 17.83
C ALA A 119 0.12 13.38 19.24
N PRO A 120 -1.14 13.63 19.63
CA PRO A 120 -1.49 14.00 21.00
C PRO A 120 -1.12 12.96 22.05
N LEU A 121 -1.40 11.66 21.80
CA LEU A 121 -1.10 10.60 22.76
C LEU A 121 0.40 10.45 23.05
N LEU A 122 1.26 10.73 22.07
CA LEU A 122 2.71 10.67 22.22
C LEU A 122 3.32 12.01 22.69
N ASN A 123 2.51 13.06 22.91
CA ASN A 123 2.98 14.42 23.17
C ASN A 123 4.01 14.92 22.14
N THR A 124 3.85 14.50 20.88
CA THR A 124 4.77 14.84 19.79
C THR A 124 4.23 15.98 18.93
N THR A 125 5.12 16.80 18.38
CA THR A 125 4.71 17.84 17.43
C THR A 125 4.25 17.21 16.11
N LEU A 126 3.32 17.86 15.41
CA LEU A 126 2.83 17.41 14.11
C LEU A 126 3.96 17.23 13.09
N GLN A 127 4.99 18.07 13.14
CA GLN A 127 6.18 17.95 12.30
C GLN A 127 6.98 16.68 12.61
N SER A 128 7.14 16.33 13.90
CA SER A 128 7.81 15.10 14.30
C SER A 128 7.05 13.86 13.81
N LYS A 129 5.71 13.90 13.83
CA LYS A 129 4.90 12.80 13.30
C LYS A 129 4.96 12.73 11.77
N LEU A 130 5.02 13.86 11.08
CA LEU A 130 5.21 13.91 9.63
C LEU A 130 6.57 13.32 9.22
N ASN A 131 7.61 13.54 10.02
CA ASN A 131 8.92 12.92 9.83
C ASN A 131 8.96 11.40 10.10
N SER A 132 7.91 10.81 10.68
CA SER A 132 7.80 9.35 10.83
C SER A 132 6.87 8.69 9.82
N THR A 133 6.33 9.45 8.86
CA THR A 133 5.58 8.89 7.73
C THR A 133 6.49 8.59 6.54
N TYR A 134 5.95 7.89 5.54
CA TYR A 134 6.62 7.64 4.25
C TYR A 134 6.98 8.91 3.48
N TYR A 135 6.42 10.06 3.88
CA TYR A 135 6.70 11.36 3.29
C TYR A 135 7.92 12.05 3.93
N GLN A 136 8.59 11.44 4.92
CA GLN A 136 9.78 11.99 5.58
C GLN A 136 10.81 12.59 4.61
N PRO A 137 11.22 11.95 3.50
CA PRO A 137 12.25 12.52 2.62
C PRO A 137 11.83 13.86 1.97
N TYR A 138 10.53 14.14 1.95
CA TYR A 138 9.90 15.29 1.32
C TYR A 138 9.31 16.27 2.35
N SER A 139 9.45 16.01 3.66
CA SER A 139 8.80 16.75 4.75
C SER A 139 9.17 18.22 4.84
N HIS A 140 10.27 18.60 4.18
CA HIS A 140 10.80 19.96 4.14
C HIS A 140 10.62 20.63 2.77
N PHE A 141 9.96 19.98 1.81
CA PHE A 141 9.85 20.49 0.44
C PHE A 141 9.10 21.84 0.36
N PHE A 142 8.03 22.01 1.13
CA PHE A 142 7.31 23.29 1.21
C PHE A 142 7.84 24.22 2.31
N GLY A 143 9.08 24.01 2.77
CA GLY A 143 9.70 24.80 3.83
C GLY A 143 9.00 24.62 5.18
N THR A 144 8.89 25.71 5.95
CA THR A 144 8.30 25.74 7.31
C THR A 144 6.77 25.69 7.32
N GLN A 145 6.12 25.69 6.16
CA GLN A 145 4.67 25.73 6.08
C GLN A 145 4.06 24.32 6.30
N LEU A 146 3.79 24.00 7.56
CA LEU A 146 3.26 22.70 8.00
C LEU A 146 2.01 22.26 7.23
N LEU A 147 1.07 23.16 6.96
CA LEU A 147 -0.18 22.83 6.27
C LEU A 147 0.05 22.26 4.87
N TRP A 148 0.99 22.81 4.09
CA TRP A 148 1.29 22.31 2.75
C TRP A 148 2.00 20.97 2.78
N ASN A 149 2.89 20.75 3.75
CA ASN A 149 3.52 19.44 3.94
C ASN A 149 2.51 18.37 4.37
N LEU A 150 1.51 18.72 5.19
CA LEU A 150 0.42 17.82 5.58
C LEU A 150 -0.48 17.45 4.39
N LEU A 151 -0.86 18.43 3.57
CA LEU A 151 -1.62 18.19 2.34
C LEU A 151 -0.81 17.36 1.34
N GLY A 152 0.49 17.66 1.19
CA GLY A 152 1.43 16.90 0.37
C GLY A 152 1.52 15.44 0.80
N ASN A 153 1.71 15.17 2.11
CA ASN A 153 1.70 13.82 2.68
C ASN A 153 0.36 13.10 2.43
N THR A 154 -0.76 13.80 2.54
CA THR A 154 -2.11 13.23 2.34
C THR A 154 -2.31 12.81 0.88
N LEU A 155 -1.98 13.70 -0.06
CA LEU A 155 -2.04 13.41 -1.49
C LEU A 155 -1.08 12.29 -1.90
N PHE A 156 0.14 12.31 -1.38
CA PHE A 156 1.13 11.28 -1.61
C PHE A 156 0.63 9.91 -1.14
N THR A 157 0.10 9.84 0.09
CA THR A 157 -0.46 8.61 0.67
C THR A 157 -1.66 8.10 -0.12
N TRP A 158 -2.53 9.00 -0.59
CA TRP A 158 -3.68 8.62 -1.40
C TRP A 158 -3.26 7.98 -2.74
N ILE A 159 -2.33 8.62 -3.46
CA ILE A 159 -1.78 8.08 -4.71
C ILE A 159 -1.08 6.74 -4.43
N PHE A 160 -0.34 6.63 -3.34
CA PHE A 160 0.32 5.40 -2.94
C PHE A 160 -0.66 4.24 -2.74
N PHE A 161 -1.80 4.46 -2.08
CA PHE A 161 -2.83 3.42 -1.95
C PHE A 161 -3.51 3.06 -3.28
N ILE A 162 -3.69 4.02 -4.19
CA ILE A 162 -4.17 3.73 -5.55
C ILE A 162 -3.15 2.87 -6.31
N ALA A 163 -1.85 3.20 -6.20
CA ALA A 163 -0.78 2.43 -6.82
C ALA A 163 -0.71 0.99 -6.27
N LEU A 164 -0.80 0.83 -4.95
CA LEU A 164 -0.86 -0.49 -4.32
C LEU A 164 -2.08 -1.30 -4.77
N GLY A 165 -3.27 -0.68 -4.81
CA GLY A 165 -4.49 -1.36 -5.24
C GLY A 165 -4.45 -1.78 -6.70
N THR A 166 -4.03 -0.90 -7.61
CA THR A 166 -3.89 -1.22 -9.04
C THR A 166 -2.82 -2.27 -9.30
N PHE A 167 -1.72 -2.24 -8.55
CA PHE A 167 -0.71 -3.30 -8.56
C PHE A 167 -1.27 -4.64 -8.06
N GLY A 168 -2.04 -4.61 -6.96
CA GLY A 168 -2.79 -5.77 -6.47
C GLY A 168 -3.73 -6.33 -7.54
N MET A 169 -4.49 -5.49 -8.24
CA MET A 169 -5.37 -5.92 -9.34
C MET A 169 -4.60 -6.59 -10.48
N ALA A 170 -3.44 -6.04 -10.86
CA ALA A 170 -2.58 -6.61 -11.89
C ALA A 170 -2.09 -8.00 -11.51
N ILE A 171 -1.49 -8.13 -10.32
CA ILE A 171 -1.05 -9.41 -9.77
C ILE A 171 -2.23 -10.39 -9.70
N GLY A 172 -3.34 -9.99 -9.10
CA GLY A 172 -4.53 -10.82 -8.94
C GLY A 172 -5.06 -11.37 -10.26
N SER A 173 -5.13 -10.53 -11.29
CA SER A 173 -5.59 -10.93 -12.62
C SER A 173 -4.62 -11.88 -13.32
N ILE A 174 -3.31 -11.65 -13.22
CA ILE A 174 -2.28 -12.55 -13.76
C ILE A 174 -2.37 -13.91 -13.06
N PHE A 175 -2.37 -13.91 -11.71
CA PHE A 175 -2.41 -15.13 -10.91
C PHE A 175 -3.70 -15.94 -11.12
N ALA A 176 -4.82 -15.28 -11.41
CA ALA A 176 -6.09 -15.94 -11.72
C ALA A 176 -6.04 -16.75 -13.03
N LEU A 177 -5.22 -16.33 -14.00
CA LEU A 177 -5.02 -17.06 -15.26
C LEU A 177 -4.13 -18.29 -15.09
N LEU A 178 -3.14 -18.23 -14.19
CA LEU A 178 -2.22 -19.32 -13.92
C LEU A 178 -2.92 -20.62 -13.47
N THR A 179 -2.30 -21.76 -13.76
CA THR A 179 -2.71 -23.06 -13.23
C THR A 179 -2.38 -23.17 -11.74
N LYS A 180 -3.05 -24.08 -11.02
CA LYS A 180 -2.83 -24.27 -9.58
C LYS A 180 -1.35 -24.56 -9.24
N PHE A 181 -0.67 -25.33 -10.10
CA PHE A 181 0.75 -25.67 -9.94
C PHE A 181 1.65 -24.44 -10.11
N VAL A 182 1.51 -23.71 -11.22
CA VAL A 182 2.34 -22.53 -11.49
C VAL A 182 2.09 -21.45 -10.45
N ARG A 183 0.82 -21.25 -10.04
CA ARG A 183 0.48 -20.34 -8.94
C ARG A 183 1.23 -20.68 -7.66
N ARG A 184 1.25 -21.95 -7.26
CA ARG A 184 1.97 -22.41 -6.06
C ARG A 184 3.49 -22.21 -6.20
N LEU A 185 4.03 -22.52 -7.38
CA LEU A 185 5.45 -22.29 -7.68
C LEU A 185 5.81 -20.81 -7.54
N CYS A 186 5.01 -19.90 -8.10
CA CYS A 186 5.22 -18.46 -7.98
C CYS A 186 5.24 -18.00 -6.51
N PHE A 187 4.35 -18.53 -5.66
CA PHE A 187 4.34 -18.20 -4.23
C PHE A 187 5.60 -18.64 -3.48
N VAL A 188 6.32 -19.66 -3.96
CA VAL A 188 7.57 -20.13 -3.35
C VAL A 188 8.79 -19.44 -3.95
N VAL A 189 8.85 -19.36 -5.29
CA VAL A 189 10.02 -18.87 -6.01
C VAL A 189 10.17 -17.34 -5.91
N ILE A 190 9.07 -16.57 -5.94
CA ILE A 190 9.14 -15.11 -5.89
C ILE A 190 9.78 -14.62 -4.57
N PRO A 191 9.37 -15.10 -3.37
CA PRO A 191 10.05 -14.72 -2.14
C PRO A 191 11.55 -15.08 -2.12
N ILE A 192 11.91 -16.27 -2.61
CA ILE A 192 13.32 -16.72 -2.66
C ILE A 192 14.14 -15.79 -3.55
N LEU A 193 13.65 -15.50 -4.75
CA LEU A 193 14.30 -14.55 -5.67
C LEU A 193 14.38 -13.15 -5.08
N GLY A 194 13.36 -12.71 -4.34
CA GLY A 194 13.34 -11.44 -3.63
C GLY A 194 14.43 -11.34 -2.56
N VAL A 195 14.56 -12.36 -1.70
CA VAL A 195 15.63 -12.43 -0.69
C VAL A 195 17.01 -12.49 -1.36
N PHE A 196 17.15 -13.27 -2.42
CA PHE A 196 18.39 -13.36 -3.19
C PHE A 196 18.78 -12.00 -3.80
N LEU A 197 17.83 -11.29 -4.42
CA LEU A 197 18.05 -9.95 -4.98
C LEU A 197 18.45 -8.93 -3.90
N LEU A 198 17.79 -8.95 -2.73
CA LEU A 198 18.15 -8.07 -1.61
C LEU A 198 19.56 -8.38 -1.08
N GLY A 199 19.90 -9.66 -0.93
CA GLY A 199 21.24 -10.09 -0.55
C GLY A 199 22.30 -9.68 -1.57
N PHE A 200 21.99 -9.82 -2.86
CA PHE A 200 22.86 -9.38 -3.95
C PHE A 200 23.09 -7.87 -3.92
N ILE A 201 22.04 -7.04 -3.85
CA ILE A 201 22.15 -5.57 -3.77
C ILE A 201 22.94 -5.15 -2.52
N SER A 202 22.69 -5.79 -1.38
CA SER A 202 23.42 -5.53 -0.14
C SER A 202 24.92 -5.83 -0.32
N SER A 203 25.26 -6.97 -0.93
CA SER A 203 26.66 -7.35 -1.18
C SER A 203 27.37 -6.40 -2.17
N VAL A 204 26.68 -5.90 -3.20
CA VAL A 204 27.26 -4.92 -4.14
C VAL A 204 27.58 -3.60 -3.44
N THR A 205 26.68 -3.16 -2.54
CA THR A 205 26.79 -1.88 -1.83
C THR A 205 27.86 -1.91 -0.73
N VAL A 206 28.00 -3.04 -0.01
CA VAL A 206 28.94 -3.18 1.13
C VAL A 206 30.36 -3.51 0.69
N THR A 207 30.53 -4.23 -0.42
CA THR A 207 31.84 -4.81 -0.80
C THR A 207 32.60 -4.02 -1.86
N HIS A 208 32.23 -2.75 -2.14
CA HIS A 208 32.82 -1.91 -3.20
C HIS A 208 32.89 -2.58 -4.59
N LEU A 209 31.99 -3.53 -4.89
CA LEU A 209 31.87 -4.14 -6.22
C LEU A 209 31.34 -3.15 -7.28
N ASN A 210 31.05 -1.90 -6.90
CA ASN A 210 30.72 -0.79 -7.79
C ASN A 210 31.75 -0.62 -8.94
N ASP A 211 33.02 -0.97 -8.73
CA ASP A 211 34.05 -0.85 -9.77
C ASP A 211 33.93 -1.93 -10.86
N ARG A 212 33.22 -3.04 -10.60
CA ARG A 212 33.03 -4.14 -11.57
C ARG A 212 31.70 -4.08 -12.31
N TYR A 213 30.70 -3.41 -11.73
CA TYR A 213 29.38 -3.28 -12.32
C TYR A 213 28.97 -1.80 -12.28
N ALA A 214 28.94 -1.15 -13.45
CA ALA A 214 28.55 0.25 -13.60
C ALA A 214 27.04 0.43 -13.33
N PHE A 215 26.64 0.41 -12.06
CA PHE A 215 25.26 0.63 -11.63
C PHE A 215 24.85 2.11 -11.65
N ASP A 216 25.74 3.03 -12.04
CA ASP A 216 25.48 4.47 -12.06
C ASP A 216 24.24 4.83 -12.87
N GLY A 217 24.01 4.17 -14.01
CA GLY A 217 22.81 4.38 -14.82
C GLY A 217 21.52 4.01 -14.07
N PHE A 218 21.49 2.83 -13.44
CA PHE A 218 20.35 2.37 -12.66
C PHE A 218 20.15 3.21 -11.38
N ALA A 219 21.23 3.55 -10.70
CA ALA A 219 21.20 4.40 -9.51
C ALA A 219 20.69 5.81 -9.85
N ASN A 220 21.12 6.40 -10.96
CA ASN A 220 20.62 7.69 -11.42
C ASN A 220 19.15 7.63 -11.83
N PHE A 221 18.72 6.53 -12.45
CA PHE A 221 17.31 6.30 -12.74
C PHE A 221 16.46 6.20 -11.46
N VAL A 222 16.89 5.44 -10.45
CA VAL A 222 16.19 5.36 -9.16
C VAL A 222 16.19 6.71 -8.43
N LYS A 223 17.32 7.42 -8.40
CA LYS A 223 17.42 8.78 -7.84
C LYS A 223 16.43 9.73 -8.53
N PHE A 224 16.30 9.63 -9.85
CA PHE A 224 15.30 10.37 -10.62
C PHE A 224 13.89 9.98 -10.18
N LEU A 225 13.53 8.68 -10.12
CA LEU A 225 12.19 8.24 -9.73
C LEU A 225 11.78 8.72 -8.32
N VAL A 226 12.72 8.73 -7.38
CA VAL A 226 12.52 9.18 -5.99
C VAL A 226 12.63 10.71 -5.87
N GLY A 227 13.04 11.41 -6.93
CA GLY A 227 13.13 12.88 -6.94
C GLY A 227 14.33 13.45 -6.20
N TYR A 228 15.42 12.68 -6.06
CA TYR A 228 16.67 13.16 -5.45
C TYR A 228 17.35 14.21 -6.34
N HIS A 229 17.71 15.36 -5.77
CA HIS A 229 18.52 16.39 -6.44
C HIS A 229 19.70 16.80 -5.54
N ALA A 230 20.91 16.49 -5.98
CA ALA A 230 22.14 16.72 -5.21
C ALA A 230 22.39 18.21 -4.86
N LYS A 231 21.85 19.16 -5.65
CA LYS A 231 22.05 20.60 -5.44
C LYS A 231 21.22 21.22 -4.30
N ASN A 232 20.07 20.63 -3.97
CA ASN A 232 19.12 21.26 -3.04
C ASN A 232 19.07 20.59 -1.66
N GLY A 233 19.76 19.46 -1.44
CA GLY A 233 19.74 18.72 -0.17
C GLY A 233 18.39 18.09 0.22
N TYR A 234 17.32 18.37 -0.53
CA TYR A 234 15.95 17.89 -0.30
C TYR A 234 15.42 17.10 -1.50
N PHE A 235 14.54 16.13 -1.25
CA PHE A 235 13.87 15.37 -2.30
C PHE A 235 12.63 16.12 -2.81
N ASN A 236 12.36 16.01 -4.11
CA ASN A 236 11.17 16.57 -4.74
C ASN A 236 10.02 15.54 -4.75
N PRO A 237 8.88 15.77 -4.06
CA PRO A 237 7.76 14.84 -4.00
C PRO A 237 6.97 14.74 -5.30
N TRP A 238 7.08 15.70 -6.21
CA TRP A 238 6.34 15.67 -7.47
C TRP A 238 6.77 14.52 -8.38
N MET A 239 8.06 14.20 -8.38
CA MET A 239 8.61 13.14 -9.20
C MET A 239 8.09 11.74 -8.81
N PRO A 240 8.18 11.30 -7.54
CA PRO A 240 7.59 10.04 -7.11
C PRO A 240 6.06 10.03 -7.22
N MET A 241 5.36 11.15 -7.04
CA MET A 241 3.92 11.22 -7.29
C MET A 241 3.58 10.96 -8.77
N ALA A 242 4.31 11.58 -9.69
CA ALA A 242 4.11 11.36 -11.13
C ALA A 242 4.41 9.91 -11.53
N THR A 243 5.49 9.32 -11.02
CA THR A 243 5.85 7.93 -11.32
C THR A 243 4.83 6.94 -10.76
N MET A 244 4.30 7.17 -9.57
CA MET A 244 3.21 6.36 -9.00
C MET A 244 1.92 6.47 -9.83
N ILE A 245 1.56 7.66 -10.32
CA ILE A 245 0.39 7.84 -11.19
C ILE A 245 0.58 7.08 -12.50
N ILE A 246 1.71 7.28 -13.18
CA ILE A 246 2.03 6.58 -14.44
C ILE A 246 2.04 5.07 -14.22
N GLY A 247 2.69 4.61 -13.14
CA GLY A 247 2.71 3.20 -12.74
C GLY A 247 1.30 2.64 -12.51
N SER A 248 0.43 3.39 -11.83
CA SER A 248 -0.96 3.01 -11.59
C SER A 248 -1.76 2.86 -12.88
N VAL A 249 -1.54 3.74 -13.87
CA VAL A 249 -2.19 3.65 -15.18
C VAL A 249 -1.73 2.40 -15.92
N ILE A 250 -0.44 2.11 -15.91
CA ILE A 250 0.14 0.92 -16.55
C ILE A 250 -0.39 -0.36 -15.89
N THR A 251 -0.35 -0.46 -14.56
CA THR A 251 -0.84 -1.65 -13.84
C THR A 251 -2.35 -1.82 -13.99
N ALA A 252 -3.11 -0.73 -14.00
CA ALA A 252 -4.55 -0.76 -14.33
C ALA A 252 -4.79 -1.25 -15.76
N ALA A 253 -4.02 -0.80 -16.75
CA ALA A 253 -4.16 -1.27 -18.13
C ALA A 253 -3.84 -2.76 -18.27
N ILE A 254 -2.76 -3.23 -17.63
CA ILE A 254 -2.37 -4.65 -17.57
C ILE A 254 -3.52 -5.48 -16.97
N ALA A 255 -4.02 -5.03 -15.82
CA ALA A 255 -5.12 -5.69 -15.12
C ALA A 255 -6.41 -5.72 -15.95
N TYR A 256 -6.70 -4.67 -16.72
CA TYR A 256 -7.84 -4.65 -17.66
C TYR A 256 -7.68 -5.72 -18.74
N CYS A 257 -6.51 -5.77 -19.41
CA CYS A 257 -6.22 -6.76 -20.45
C CYS A 257 -6.38 -8.20 -19.94
N PHE A 258 -5.84 -8.51 -18.76
CA PHE A 258 -5.97 -9.85 -18.18
C PHE A 258 -7.37 -10.16 -17.68
N ASN A 259 -8.11 -9.18 -17.12
CA ASN A 259 -9.51 -9.38 -16.77
C ASN A 259 -10.39 -9.74 -17.98
N GLN A 260 -10.05 -9.25 -19.17
CA GLN A 260 -10.75 -9.65 -20.40
C GLN A 260 -10.48 -11.10 -20.80
N GLN A 261 -9.40 -11.72 -20.33
CA GLN A 261 -9.03 -13.10 -20.66
C GLN A 261 -9.52 -14.12 -19.62
N LEU A 262 -10.03 -13.67 -18.47
CA LEU A 262 -10.49 -14.55 -17.41
C LEU A 262 -11.67 -15.43 -17.87
N LYS A 263 -11.51 -16.73 -17.65
CA LYS A 263 -12.55 -17.75 -17.86
C LYS A 263 -13.12 -18.17 -16.52
N ILE A 264 -14.43 -18.41 -16.48
CA ILE A 264 -15.08 -19.00 -15.31
C ILE A 264 -14.64 -20.46 -15.25
N LYS A 265 -13.85 -20.80 -14.23
CA LYS A 265 -13.49 -22.18 -13.87
C LYS A 265 -14.49 -22.64 -12.81
N ASN A 266 -15.15 -23.77 -13.08
CA ASN A 266 -16.03 -24.43 -12.11
C ASN A 266 -15.20 -25.10 -11.03
#